data_AF-A0A8H9WK09-F1
#
_entry.id   AF-A0A8H9WK09-F1
#
_cell.length_a   1.000
_cell.length_b   1.000
_cell.length_c   1.000
_cell.angle_alpha   90.00
_cell.angle_beta   90.00
_cell.angle_gamma   90.00
#
_symmetry.space_group_name_H-M   'P 1'
#
loop_
_entity.id
_entity.type
_entity.pdbx_description
1 polymer ?
#
loop_
_entity_poly.entity_id
_entity_poly.type
_entity_poly.pdbx_seq_one_letter_code
_entity_poly.pdbx_strand_id
1 'polypeptide(L)' 'MNKLSSDKDIDRFVHNLLRSGWLLIRMKKHPIIQSPTGRRIAVPSSPGVKRAFKEFTTAACRLNSKD' A
#
# COMPACT_ATOMS: atom_id res chain seq x y z
N MET A 1 -4.60 -9.22 -13.49
CA MET A 1 -4.70 -8.40 -12.27
C MET A 1 -4.51 -6.95 -12.66
N ASN A 2 -5.41 -6.05 -12.25
CA ASN A 2 -5.26 -4.62 -12.53
C ASN A 2 -4.09 -4.07 -11.71
N LYS A 3 -3.09 -3.52 -12.40
CA LYS A 3 -1.91 -2.90 -11.78
C LYS A 3 -2.33 -1.73 -10.89
N LEU A 4 -1.92 -1.75 -9.63
CA LEU A 4 -2.15 -0.66 -8.66
C LEU A 4 -0.99 0.33 -8.63
N SER A 5 0.21 -0.12 -8.98
CA SER A 5 1.39 0.71 -9.11
C SER A 5 2.22 0.30 -10.33
N SER A 6 2.99 1.25 -10.86
CA SER A 6 3.99 0.96 -11.89
C SER A 6 5.15 0.12 -11.35
N ASP A 7 5.38 0.21 -10.03
CA ASP A 7 6.41 -0.52 -9.30
C ASP A 7 5.91 -1.92 -8.90
N LYS A 8 6.64 -2.96 -9.34
CA LYS A 8 6.25 -4.36 -9.14
C LYS A 8 6.31 -4.78 -7.67
N ASP A 9 7.22 -4.20 -6.89
CA ASP A 9 7.38 -4.52 -5.47
C ASP A 9 6.23 -3.92 -4.65
N ILE A 10 5.79 -2.70 -4.97
CA ILE A 10 4.58 -2.11 -4.36
C ILE A 10 3.34 -2.90 -4.73
N ASP A 11 3.18 -3.22 -6.01
CA ASP A 11 2.01 -3.97 -6.47
C ASP A 11 1.92 -5.31 -5.73
N ARG A 12 3.04 -6.04 -5.61
CA ARG A 12 3.12 -7.29 -4.84
C ARG A 12 2.84 -7.08 -3.35
N PHE A 13 3.42 -6.04 -2.74
CA PHE A 13 3.23 -5.74 -1.32
C PHE A 13 1.78 -5.39 -1.00
N VAL A 14 1.15 -4.55 -1.82
CA VAL A 14 -0.27 -4.21 -1.69
C VAL A 14 -1.14 -5.46 -1.85
N HIS A 15 -0.89 -6.30 -2.85
CA HIS A 15 -1.62 -7.55 -3.01
C HIS A 15 -1.49 -8.50 -1.81
N ASN A 16 -0.31 -8.55 -1.17
CA ASN A 16 -0.13 -9.30 0.07
C ASN A 16 -0.95 -8.70 1.22
N LEU A 17 -0.96 -7.38 1.38
CA LEU A 17 -1.78 -6.72 2.41
C LEU A 17 -3.28 -6.99 2.19
N LEU A 18 -3.75 -6.92 0.95
CA LEU A 18 -5.14 -7.25 0.62
C LEU A 18 -5.49 -8.70 0.98
N ARG A 19 -4.56 -9.65 0.78
CA ARG A 19 -4.71 -11.04 1.24
C ARG A 19 -4.73 -11.16 2.77
N SER A 20 -4.02 -10.29 3.48
CA SER A 20 -4.02 -10.21 4.95
C SER A 20 -5.25 -9.50 5.53
N GLY A 21 -6.27 -9.18 4.72
CA GLY A 21 -7.51 -8.56 5.18
C GLY A 21 -7.54 -7.03 5.12
N TRP A 22 -6.57 -6.41 4.43
CA TRP A 22 -6.62 -4.98 4.15
C TRP A 22 -7.63 -4.69 3.03
N LEU A 23 -8.24 -3.52 3.07
CA LEU A 23 -9.25 -3.10 2.09
C LEU A 23 -8.64 -2.14 1.07
N LEU A 24 -8.94 -2.34 -0.20
CA LEU A 24 -8.55 -1.41 -1.27
C LEU A 24 -9.69 -0.41 -1.54
N ILE A 25 -9.39 0.87 -1.41
CA ILE A 25 -10.26 1.98 -1.74
C ILE A 25 -9.73 2.63 -3.03
N ARG A 26 -10.46 2.47 -4.13
CA ARG A 26 -10.08 3.09 -5.42
C ARG A 26 -10.49 4.56 -5.43
N MET A 27 -9.51 5.46 -5.40
CA MET A 27 -9.72 6.90 -5.60
C MET A 27 -9.32 7.31 -7.02
N LYS A 28 -9.80 8.47 -7.49
CA LYS A 28 -9.50 9.02 -8.84
C LYS A 28 -8.00 9.25 -9.10
N LYS A 29 -7.20 9.55 -8.07
CA LYS A 29 -5.74 9.84 -8.20
C LYS A 29 -4.87 8.65 -7.80
N HIS A 30 -4.92 8.26 -6.52
CA HIS A 30 -4.09 7.20 -5.96
C HIS A 30 -4.99 6.24 -5.17
N PRO A 31 -4.97 4.92 -5.45
CA PRO A 31 -5.67 3.96 -4.62
C PRO A 31 -5.17 4.06 -3.18
N ILE A 32 -6.07 3.86 -2.22
CA ILE A 32 -5.75 3.86 -0.79
C ILE A 32 -5.97 2.45 -0.29
N ILE A 33 -5.08 1.97 0.58
CA ILE A 33 -5.31 0.75 1.35
C ILE A 33 -5.68 1.11 2.78
N GLN A 34 -6.67 0.42 3.33
CA GLN A 34 -7.10 0.57 4.70
C GLN A 34 -6.76 -0.70 5.49
N SER A 35 -6.08 -0.54 6.62
CA SER A 35 -5.78 -1.63 7.54
C SER A 35 -7.04 -2.12 8.25
N PRO A 36 -7.04 -3.35 8.78
CA PRO A 36 -8.11 -3.85 9.63
C PRO A 36 -8.38 -2.95 10.84
N THR A 37 -7.32 -2.28 11.32
CA THR A 37 -7.36 -1.30 12.41
C THR A 37 -7.90 0.09 12.00
N GLY A 38 -8.38 0.24 10.76
CA GLY A 38 -9.00 1.46 10.24
C GLY A 38 -8.02 2.53 9.74
N ARG A 39 -6.71 2.28 9.77
CA ARG A 39 -5.70 3.24 9.28
C ARG A 39 -5.60 3.18 7.77
N ARG A 40 -5.39 4.34 7.13
CA ARG A 40 -5.38 4.48 5.67
C ARG A 40 -4.01 4.91 5.18
N ILE A 41 -3.53 4.28 4.11
CA ILE A 41 -2.28 4.64 3.42
C ILE A 41 -2.55 4.77 1.92
N ALA A 42 -2.13 5.88 1.33
CA ALA A 42 -2.17 6.05 -0.12
C ALA A 42 -1.10 5.18 -0.79
N VAL A 43 -1.49 4.42 -1.80
CA VAL A 43 -0.59 3.65 -2.65
C VAL A 43 -0.04 4.59 -3.72
N PRO A 44 1.28 4.85 -3.74
CA PRO A 44 1.86 5.70 -4.76
C PRO A 44 1.81 4.99 -6.13
N SER A 45 1.24 5.65 -7.14
CA SER A 45 1.10 5.09 -8.50
C SER A 45 2.43 4.97 -9.25
N SER A 46 3.41 5.83 -8.92
CA SER A 46 4.78 5.80 -9.47
C SER A 46 5.76 6.33 -8.43
N PRO A 47 6.39 5.46 -7.63
CA PRO A 47 7.52 5.86 -6.80
C PRO A 47 8.74 5.89 -7.71
N GLY A 48 9.01 7.05 -8.32
CA GLY A 48 10.24 7.23 -9.11
C GLY A 48 11.53 7.12 -8.28
N VAL A 49 11.42 6.91 -6.96
CA VAL A 49 12.54 6.95 -6.02
C VAL A 49 12.38 5.79 -5.03
N LYS A 50 13.39 4.92 -4.91
CA LYS A 50 13.46 3.82 -3.92
C LYS A 50 13.15 4.27 -2.48
N ARG A 51 13.34 5.55 -2.18
CA ARG A 51 13.00 6.19 -0.91
C ARG A 51 11.49 6.18 -0.63
N ALA A 52 10.66 6.48 -1.63
CA ALA A 52 9.20 6.46 -1.50
C ALA A 52 8.66 5.05 -1.25
N PHE A 53 9.28 4.03 -1.85
CA PHE A 53 8.99 2.62 -1.53
C PHE A 53 9.30 2.33 -0.06
N LYS A 54 10.53 2.65 0.39
CA LYS A 54 10.98 2.39 1.75
C LYS A 54 10.10 3.11 2.79
N GLU A 55 9.72 4.36 2.53
CA GLU A 55 8.82 5.12 3.42
C GLU A 55 7.43 4.50 3.47
N PHE A 56 6.88 4.09 2.32
CA PHE A 56 5.58 3.41 2.27
C PHE A 56 5.59 2.07 3.01
N THR A 57 6.58 1.19 2.76
CA THR A 57 6.69 -0.10 3.45
C THR A 57 6.97 0.08 4.93
N THR A 58 7.79 1.05 5.32
CA THR A 58 8.06 1.34 6.74
C THR A 58 6.79 1.83 7.44
N ALA A 59 6.02 2.72 6.80
CA ALA A 59 4.74 3.16 7.32
C ALA A 59 3.79 1.97 7.50
N ALA A 60 3.58 1.17 6.44
CA ALA A 60 2.70 0.00 6.48
C ALA A 60 3.11 -1.03 7.55
N CYS A 61 4.40 -1.35 7.66
CA CYS A 61 4.92 -2.29 8.66
C CYS A 61 4.70 -1.77 10.09
N ARG A 62 4.97 -0.49 10.35
CA ARG A 62 4.68 0.16 11.65
C ARG A 62 3.19 0.13 12.00
N LEU A 63 2.30 0.13 11.01
CA LEU A 63 0.87 0.00 11.30
C LEU A 63 0.47 -1.42 11.68
N ASN A 64 1.24 -2.42 11.25
CA ASN A 64 0.97 -3.84 11.49
C ASN A 64 1.56 -4.36 12.81
N SER A 65 2.59 -3.70 13.36
CA SER A 65 3.27 -4.10 14.60
C SER A 65 2.76 -3.41 15.88
N LYS A 66 1.65 -2.67 15.80
CA LYS A 66 0.96 -2.15 17.00
C LYS A 66 -0.30 -2.97 17.23
N ASP A 67 -0.09 -4.18 17.69
CA ASP A 67 -1.02 -4.98 18.49
C ASP A 67 -0.17 -5.73 19.53
#